data_AF-A0A2H3CUZ4-F1
#
_entry.id   AF-A0A2H3CUZ4-F1
#
_cell.length_a   1.000
_cell.length_b   1.000
_cell.length_c   1.000
_cell.angle_alpha   90.00
_cell.angle_beta   90.00
_cell.angle_gamma   90.00
#
_symmetry.space_group_name_H-M   'P 1'
#
loop_
_entity.id
_entity.type
_entity.pdbx_description
1 polymer ?
#
loop_
_entity_poly.entity_id
_entity_poly.type
_entity_poly.pdbx_seq_one_letter_code
_entity_poly.pdbx_strand_id
1 'polypeptide(L)' 'HPIYQLIEFSEKKWKAKLQRASKTLGEAVAEYERRYRRAPPRGFDKWWVWEYVEKNNVQLPDEYDQIYRDLEPYW' A
#
# COMPACT_ATOMS: atom_id res chain seq x y z
N HIS A 1 25.13 18.91 -11.19
CA HIS A 1 25.53 17.60 -10.65
C HIS A 1 24.33 16.65 -10.68
N PRO A 2 24.40 15.47 -11.32
CA PRO A 2 23.27 14.54 -11.54
C PRO A 2 22.53 14.05 -10.28
N ILE A 3 23.16 14.14 -9.10
CA ILE A 3 22.54 13.75 -7.82
C ILE A 3 21.29 14.58 -7.51
N TYR A 4 21.28 15.88 -7.82
CA TYR A 4 20.12 16.75 -7.58
C TYR A 4 18.89 16.34 -8.40
N GLN A 5 19.08 15.91 -9.65
CA GLN A 5 17.99 15.43 -10.50
C GLN A 5 17.44 14.08 -10.00
N LEU A 6 18.30 13.20 -9.49
CA LEU A 6 17.89 11.93 -8.88
C LEU A 6 17.09 12.16 -7.59
N ILE A 7 17.50 13.12 -6.75
CA ILE A 7 16.76 13.51 -5.54
C ILE A 7 15.39 14.08 -5.91
N GLU A 8 15.33 15.06 -6.81
CA GLU A 8 14.07 15.70 -7.21
C GLU A 8 13.08 14.69 -7.81
N PHE A 9 13.58 13.76 -8.63
CA PHE A 9 12.75 12.71 -9.22
C PHE A 9 12.23 11.73 -8.16
N SER A 10 13.06 11.37 -7.18
CA SER A 10 12.68 10.48 -6.08
C SER A 10 11.65 11.14 -5.17
N GLU A 11 11.80 12.43 -4.87
CA GLU A 11 10.82 13.21 -4.10
C GLU A 11 9.47 13.34 -4.81
N LYS A 12 9.48 13.61 -6.13
CA LYS A 12 8.25 13.65 -6.93
C LYS A 12 7.54 12.31 -6.91
N LYS A 13 8.28 11.20 -7.07
CA LYS A 13 7.73 9.85 -6.95
C LYS A 13 7.16 9.58 -5.56
N TRP A 14 7.88 9.95 -4.50
CA TRP A 14 7.45 9.80 -3.12
C TRP A 14 6.14 10.55 -2.84
N LYS A 15 6.08 11.85 -3.21
CA LYS A 15 4.86 12.66 -3.06
C LYS A 15 3.68 12.11 -3.85
N ALA A 16 3.91 11.67 -5.08
CA ALA A 16 2.88 11.06 -5.91
C ALA A 16 2.38 9.71 -5.37
N LYS A 17 3.21 8.96 -4.63
CA LYS A 17 2.79 7.75 -3.91
C LYS A 17 1.95 8.11 -2.69
N LEU A 18 2.43 9.03 -1.86
CA LEU A 18 1.71 9.53 -0.68
C LEU A 18 0.33 10.10 -1.01
N GLN A 19 0.21 10.80 -2.14
CA GLN A 19 -1.09 11.34 -2.58
C GLN A 19 -2.09 10.27 -3.03
N ARG A 20 -1.60 9.11 -3.51
CA ARG A 20 -2.44 8.00 -3.98
C ARG A 20 -2.70 6.94 -2.92
N ALA A 21 -2.09 7.09 -1.75
CA ALA A 21 -2.26 6.16 -0.64
C ALA A 21 -3.73 6.10 -0.22
N SER A 22 -4.27 4.88 -0.16
CA SER A 22 -5.60 4.59 0.34
C SER A 22 -5.74 5.05 1.78
N LYS A 23 -6.84 5.72 2.09
CA LYS A 23 -7.15 6.24 3.43
C LYS A 23 -8.26 5.44 4.11
N THR A 24 -8.97 4.62 3.34
CA THR A 24 -10.07 3.79 3.82
C THR A 24 -9.89 2.35 3.36
N LEU A 25 -10.49 1.42 4.10
CA LEU A 25 -10.51 0.00 3.74
C LEU A 25 -11.08 -0.22 2.33
N GLY A 26 -12.13 0.52 1.96
CA GLY A 26 -12.75 0.43 0.64
C GLY A 26 -11.81 0.86 -0.49
N GLU A 27 -11.07 1.95 -0.30
CA GLU A 27 -10.03 2.39 -1.25
C GLU A 27 -8.92 1.36 -1.37
N ALA A 28 -8.48 0.78 -0.25
CA ALA A 28 -7.44 -0.23 -0.24
C ALA A 28 -7.86 -1.53 -0.93
N VAL A 29 -9.12 -1.94 -0.76
CA VAL A 29 -9.71 -3.07 -1.51
C VAL A 29 -9.74 -2.78 -3.00
N ALA A 30 -10.21 -1.59 -3.40
CA ALA A 30 -10.28 -1.19 -4.80
C ALA A 30 -8.88 -1.11 -5.44
N GLU A 31 -7.90 -0.56 -4.72
CA GLU A 31 -6.52 -0.47 -5.18
C GLU A 31 -5.87 -1.85 -5.24
N TYR A 32 -6.17 -2.75 -4.30
CA TYR A 32 -5.74 -4.14 -4.31
C TYR A 32 -6.27 -4.88 -5.55
N GLU A 33 -7.57 -4.77 -5.82
CA GLU A 33 -8.19 -5.35 -7.01
C GLU A 33 -7.60 -4.77 -8.30
N ARG A 34 -7.37 -3.45 -8.35
CA ARG A 34 -6.76 -2.79 -9.51
C ARG A 34 -5.33 -3.29 -9.78
N ARG A 35 -4.53 -3.46 -8.72
CA ARG A 35 -3.11 -3.83 -8.79
C ARG A 35 -2.91 -5.31 -9.06
N TYR A 36 -3.65 -6.17 -8.36
CA TYR A 36 -3.46 -7.61 -8.39
C TYR A 36 -4.48 -8.36 -9.26
N ARG A 37 -5.55 -7.70 -9.71
CA ARG A 37 -6.68 -8.27 -10.48
C ARG A 37 -7.40 -9.42 -9.76
N ARG A 38 -7.48 -9.34 -8.44
CA ARG A 38 -8.10 -10.35 -7.54
C ARG A 38 -8.69 -9.64 -6.34
N ALA A 39 -9.78 -10.18 -5.81
CA ALA A 39 -10.35 -9.74 -4.55
C ALA A 39 -9.35 -9.99 -3.41
N PRO A 40 -9.26 -9.12 -2.40
CA PRO A 40 -8.38 -9.32 -1.25
C PRO A 40 -8.76 -10.56 -0.43
N PRO A 41 -7.76 -11.22 0.20
CA PRO A 41 -7.97 -12.43 0.99
C PRO A 41 -8.81 -12.18 2.25
N ARG A 42 -9.38 -13.26 2.81
CA ARG A 42 -10.03 -13.22 4.12
C ARG A 42 -9.03 -12.76 5.19
N GLY A 43 -9.34 -11.68 5.89
CA GLY A 43 -8.47 -11.07 6.90
C GLY A 43 -7.80 -9.77 6.47
N PHE A 44 -7.99 -9.31 5.23
CA PHE A 44 -7.52 -8.00 4.77
C PHE A 44 -8.10 -6.84 5.58
N ASP A 45 -9.37 -6.96 5.97
CA ASP A 45 -10.08 -6.06 6.89
C ASP A 45 -9.44 -6.04 8.29
N LYS A 46 -9.01 -7.20 8.80
CA LYS A 46 -8.33 -7.31 10.10
C LYS A 46 -6.93 -6.70 10.05
N TRP A 47 -6.19 -6.93 8.98
CA TRP A 47 -4.89 -6.29 8.77
C TRP A 47 -5.01 -4.76 8.74
N TRP A 48 -6.03 -4.24 8.05
CA TRP A 48 -6.33 -2.82 7.96
C TRP A 48 -6.73 -2.19 9.31
N VAL A 49 -7.73 -2.77 9.97
CA VAL A 49 -8.38 -2.19 11.17
C VAL A 49 -7.65 -2.54 12.48
N TRP A 50 -7.13 -3.76 12.63
CA TRP A 50 -6.71 -4.27 13.95
C TRP A 50 -5.20 -4.29 14.19
N GLU A 51 -4.40 -4.58 13.16
CA GLU A 51 -2.97 -4.92 13.37
C GLU A 51 -1.98 -3.91 12.83
N TYR A 52 -2.25 -3.20 11.71
CA TYR A 52 -1.16 -2.51 11.03
C TYR A 52 -1.43 -1.06 10.62
N VAL A 53 -2.48 -0.78 9.84
CA VAL A 53 -2.59 0.53 9.15
C VAL A 53 -3.05 1.66 10.08
N GLU A 54 -4.19 1.48 10.76
CA GLU A 54 -4.75 2.53 11.64
C GLU A 54 -3.90 2.74 12.90
N LYS A 55 -3.34 1.67 13.48
CA LYS A 55 -2.52 1.75 14.70
C LYS A 55 -1.11 2.30 14.48
N ASN A 56 -0.47 2.00 13.35
CA ASN A 56 0.92 2.41 13.11
C ASN A 56 1.04 3.64 12.20
N ASN A 57 -0.08 4.30 11.87
CA ASN A 57 -0.12 5.46 10.98
C ASN A 57 0.68 5.23 9.69
N VAL A 58 0.44 4.07 9.09
CA VAL A 58 1.18 3.59 7.93
C VAL A 58 0.94 4.54 6.77
N GLN A 59 2.01 5.16 6.25
CA GLN A 59 1.90 6.21 5.22
C GLN A 59 1.64 5.66 3.81
N LEU A 60 1.93 4.38 3.56
CA LEU A 60 1.78 3.74 2.25
C LEU A 60 1.18 2.33 2.40
N PRO A 61 -0.09 2.21 2.83
CA PRO A 61 -0.71 0.92 3.07
C PRO A 61 -0.82 0.06 1.79
N ASP A 62 -0.89 0.67 0.61
CA ASP A 62 -1.00 -0.05 -0.67
C ASP A 62 0.31 -0.67 -1.19
N GLU A 63 1.45 -0.34 -0.56
CA GLU A 63 2.79 -0.77 -1.00
C GLU A 63 3.29 -2.02 -0.26
N TYR A 64 2.46 -2.63 0.59
CA TYR A 64 2.85 -3.82 1.35
C TYR A 64 2.72 -5.09 0.53
N ASP A 65 3.61 -5.23 -0.46
CA ASP A 65 3.82 -6.47 -1.22
C ASP A 65 4.22 -7.63 -0.28
N GLN A 66 4.74 -7.32 0.92
CA GLN A 66 5.13 -8.32 1.92
C GLN A 66 3.92 -9.01 2.56
N ILE A 67 2.87 -8.26 2.94
CA ILE A 67 1.61 -8.87 3.39
C ILE A 67 0.96 -9.67 2.26
N TYR A 68 1.09 -9.20 1.02
CA TYR A 68 0.70 -10.01 -0.14
C TYR A 68 1.45 -11.35 -0.21
N ARG A 69 2.79 -11.35 -0.07
CA ARG A 69 3.62 -12.56 -0.06
C ARG A 69 3.36 -13.47 1.13
N ASP A 70 3.08 -12.90 2.30
CA ASP A 70 2.81 -13.66 3.52
C ASP A 70 1.42 -14.30 3.50
N LEU A 71 0.49 -13.71 2.73
CA LEU A 71 -0.87 -14.24 2.53
C LEU A 71 -0.98 -15.16 1.30
N GLU A 72 -0.03 -15.14 0.38
CA GLU A 72 0.05 -16.04 -0.80
C GLU A 72 -0.02 -17.55 -0.44
N PRO A 73 0.59 -18.05 0.66
CA PRO A 73 0.49 -19.45 1.08
C PRO A 73 -0.86 -19.84 1.69
N TYR A 74 -1.71 -18.87 2.04
CA TYR A 74 -3.03 -19.10 2.64
C TYR A 74 -4.16 -19.06 1.59
N TRP A 75 -3.80 -19.15 0.31
CA TRP A 75 -4.71 -19.17 -0.84
C TRP A 75 -4.96 -20.59 -1.36
#